data_AF-A0A8C6HSX5-F1
#
_entry.id   AF-A0A8C6HSX5-F1
#
_cell.length_a   1.000
_cell.length_b   1.000
_cell.length_c   1.000
_cell.angle_alpha   90.00
_cell.angle_beta   90.00
_cell.angle_gamma   90.00
#
_symmetry.space_group_name_H-M   'P 1'
#
loop_
_entity.id
_entity.type
_entity.pdbx_description
1 polymer ?
#
loop_
_entity_poly.entity_id
_entity_poly.type
_entity_poly.pdbx_seq_one_letter_code
_entity_poly.pdbx_strand_id
1 'polypeptide(L)'
;MAEDLQGGGAGGPQHPVPSASHSSFPEYELLELHTRVFHVGSFGELWRGRLGAQDLSLSEPQAAEQPTDGGASNDGFEDAAVASDLGCSLEAAAELRVVCGLDKLRCLGKDEDPEVIPENTDLVTLCVRKGLLDYREENITIDRACRQEIFAYEMESHALGKKPENPADMIEEGECILSVNILYPVIFNKHKEHKPYQTMLVLGSQKLTELRDSICCVSDLQIGGEFSNAPDQAPEHISKDLYKSAFFYFEGTFYNDRRYPECRDLSRTIIEWSESHDRGYGKFQTARMEDFTFNDLHIKLGFPYLYCHQGDCEHVVVITDIRLVHHDDCLDRTLYPLLTKKHWLWTRKCFVCKMYTARWVTNNDTFAPEDPCFFCDVCFRMLHYDSEGNKLGEFLAYPYVDPGTFN
;
A
#
# COMPACT_ATOMS: atom_id res chain seq x y z
N MET A 1 2.21 -15.81 -57.29
CA MET A 1 1.64 -16.86 -58.16
C MET A 1 1.45 -18.07 -57.26
N ALA A 2 0.29 -18.17 -56.60
CA ALA A 2 -0.88 -18.98 -57.02
C ALA A 2 -0.46 -20.46 -57.10
N GLU A 3 -1.04 -21.42 -56.37
CA GLU A 3 -2.46 -21.71 -56.10
C GLU A 3 -2.60 -22.31 -54.67
N ASP A 4 -3.55 -21.89 -53.83
CA ASP A 4 -5.00 -22.21 -53.79
C ASP A 4 -5.34 -23.67 -53.42
N LEU A 5 -5.86 -23.83 -52.19
CA LEU A 5 -6.82 -24.87 -51.80
C LEU A 5 -7.86 -24.23 -50.88
N GLN A 6 -9.04 -24.00 -51.45
CA GLN A 6 -10.27 -23.57 -50.79
C GLN A 6 -10.91 -24.70 -49.97
N GLY A 7 -11.66 -24.30 -48.94
CA GLY A 7 -12.90 -25.00 -48.61
C GLY A 7 -13.34 -24.94 -47.16
N GLY A 8 -14.43 -24.21 -46.88
CA GLY A 8 -15.37 -24.58 -45.81
C GLY A 8 -15.64 -23.51 -44.77
N GLY A 9 -16.50 -22.53 -45.10
CA GLY A 9 -17.08 -21.62 -44.12
C GLY A 9 -18.22 -22.29 -43.33
N ALA A 10 -18.37 -21.87 -42.07
CA ALA A 10 -19.62 -21.93 -41.33
C ALA A 10 -19.77 -20.60 -40.57
N GLY A 11 -20.77 -19.82 -40.97
CA GLY A 11 -21.04 -18.50 -40.42
C GLY A 11 -21.60 -18.56 -39.01
N GLY A 12 -21.02 -17.76 -38.12
CA GLY A 12 -21.66 -17.35 -36.88
C GLY A 12 -22.70 -16.24 -37.15
N PRO A 13 -23.81 -16.19 -36.40
CA PRO A 13 -24.87 -15.22 -36.63
C PRO A 13 -24.39 -13.79 -36.36
N GLN A 14 -24.52 -12.93 -37.38
CA GLN A 14 -24.38 -11.48 -37.25
C GLN A 14 -25.59 -10.95 -36.47
N HIS A 15 -25.37 -10.52 -35.23
CA HIS A 15 -26.37 -9.72 -34.52
C HIS A 15 -26.25 -8.25 -34.95
N PRO A 16 -27.39 -7.58 -35.24
CA PRO A 16 -27.41 -6.21 -35.72
C PRO A 16 -26.94 -5.23 -34.63
N VAL A 17 -26.12 -4.25 -35.03
CA VAL A 17 -25.72 -3.12 -34.19
C VAL A 17 -26.98 -2.29 -33.85
N PRO A 18 -27.40 -2.19 -32.57
CA PRO A 18 -28.52 -1.35 -32.21
C PRO A 18 -28.08 0.12 -32.20
N SER A 19 -28.90 0.96 -32.82
CA SER A 19 -28.87 2.41 -32.74
C SER A 19 -28.91 2.91 -31.29
N ALA A 20 -28.14 3.95 -31.00
CA ALA A 20 -28.11 4.66 -29.73
C ALA A 20 -29.51 5.03 -29.21
N SER A 21 -29.95 4.37 -28.15
CA SER A 21 -30.88 4.92 -27.15
C SER A 21 -31.02 3.98 -25.96
N HIS A 22 -30.79 4.53 -24.76
CA HIS A 22 -31.02 3.96 -23.42
C HIS A 22 -30.17 2.75 -22.99
N SER A 23 -28.98 3.03 -22.43
CA SER A 23 -28.26 2.11 -21.55
C SER A 23 -29.00 1.98 -20.20
N SER A 24 -29.46 0.77 -19.89
CA SER A 24 -30.10 0.42 -18.60
C SER A 24 -29.08 -0.14 -17.60
N PHE A 25 -27.88 0.43 -17.57
CA PHE A 25 -26.81 0.09 -16.64
C PHE A 25 -26.26 1.39 -16.06
N PRO A 26 -25.95 1.48 -14.75
CA PRO A 26 -25.18 2.60 -14.26
C PRO A 26 -23.79 2.56 -14.90
N GLU A 27 -23.47 3.56 -15.71
CA GLU A 27 -22.10 3.84 -16.12
C GLU A 27 -21.30 4.19 -14.86
N TYR A 28 -20.66 3.19 -14.26
CA TYR A 28 -19.76 3.39 -13.11
C TYR A 28 -18.36 3.91 -13.50
N GLU A 29 -18.11 4.12 -14.80
CA GLU A 29 -16.92 4.83 -15.25
C GLU A 29 -17.26 6.30 -15.45
N LEU A 30 -17.20 7.06 -14.36
CA LEU A 30 -17.16 8.52 -14.43
C LEU A 30 -15.96 8.91 -15.32
N LEU A 31 -16.26 9.44 -16.51
CA LEU A 31 -15.30 10.13 -17.38
C LEU A 31 -14.53 11.17 -16.58
N GLU A 32 -13.25 10.90 -16.31
CA GLU A 32 -12.20 11.82 -15.88
C GLU A 32 -12.56 12.87 -14.80
N LEU A 33 -13.30 12.51 -13.76
CA LEU A 33 -13.34 13.29 -12.51
C LEU A 33 -12.11 13.00 -11.64
N HIS A 34 -10.91 13.00 -12.23
CA HIS A 34 -9.68 12.94 -11.45
C HIS A 34 -9.68 14.14 -10.51
N THR A 35 -9.64 13.83 -9.22
CA THR A 35 -9.73 14.72 -8.08
C THR A 35 -9.04 16.06 -8.32
N ARG A 36 -9.73 17.17 -7.99
CA ARG A 36 -9.11 18.51 -8.05
C ARG A 36 -7.90 18.52 -7.14
N VAL A 37 -6.83 19.19 -7.57
CA VAL A 37 -5.69 19.43 -6.69
C VAL A 37 -6.17 20.18 -5.46
N PHE A 38 -5.84 19.68 -4.27
CA PHE A 38 -6.09 20.37 -3.02
C PHE A 38 -4.84 20.32 -2.14
N HIS A 39 -4.74 21.31 -1.25
CA HIS A 39 -3.68 21.39 -0.26
C HIS A 39 -4.06 20.57 0.97
N VAL A 40 -3.18 19.65 1.40
CA VAL A 40 -3.43 18.69 2.49
C VAL A 40 -3.67 19.41 3.82
N GLY A 41 -2.84 20.37 4.18
CA GLY A 41 -2.99 21.11 5.44
C GLY A 41 -4.30 21.89 5.50
N SER A 42 -4.70 22.50 4.39
CA SER A 42 -5.98 23.22 4.30
C SER A 42 -7.18 22.29 4.39
N PHE A 43 -7.08 21.05 3.88
CA PHE A 43 -8.10 20.02 4.10
C PHE A 43 -8.27 19.74 5.60
N GLY A 44 -7.17 19.51 6.33
CA GLY A 44 -7.20 19.26 7.77
C GLY A 44 -7.77 20.44 8.56
N GLU A 45 -7.35 21.67 8.25
CA GLU A 45 -7.86 22.89 8.88
C GLU A 45 -9.38 23.09 8.66
N LEU A 46 -9.86 22.86 7.43
CA LEU A 46 -11.27 23.01 7.11
C LEU A 46 -12.14 21.99 7.86
N TRP A 47 -11.67 20.75 8.01
CA TRP A 47 -12.39 19.75 8.80
C TRP A 47 -12.37 20.06 10.29
N ARG A 48 -11.21 20.45 10.85
CA ARG A 48 -11.13 20.91 12.25
C ARG A 48 -12.02 22.11 12.54
N GLY A 49 -12.23 23.00 11.56
CA GLY A 49 -13.13 24.14 11.70
C GLY A 49 -14.62 23.79 11.61
N ARG A 50 -14.97 22.60 11.08
CA ARG A 50 -16.36 22.14 10.96
C ARG A 50 -16.78 21.19 12.07
N LEU A 51 -15.84 20.41 12.59
CA LEU A 51 -16.08 19.41 13.62
C LEU A 51 -15.98 20.02 15.03
N GLY A 52 -16.77 19.49 15.96
CA GLY A 52 -16.72 19.87 17.36
C GLY A 52 -15.55 19.22 18.10
N ALA A 53 -15.25 19.70 19.31
CA ALA A 53 -14.21 19.10 20.16
C ALA A 53 -14.49 17.64 20.52
N GLN A 54 -15.76 17.23 20.57
CA GLN A 54 -16.14 15.84 20.83
C GLN A 54 -15.81 14.93 19.63
N ASP A 55 -15.97 15.42 18.40
CA ASP A 55 -15.69 14.64 17.18
C ASP A 55 -14.18 14.40 16.97
N LEU A 56 -13.35 15.30 17.49
CA LEU A 56 -11.89 15.23 17.40
C LEU A 56 -11.24 14.50 18.60
N SER A 57 -12.03 14.21 19.63
CA SER A 57 -11.54 13.63 20.88
C SER A 57 -10.91 12.27 20.64
N LEU A 58 -9.69 12.09 21.13
CA LEU A 58 -8.99 10.80 21.14
C LEU A 58 -9.21 10.00 22.42
N SER A 59 -9.98 10.55 23.36
CA SER A 59 -10.43 9.81 24.54
C SER A 59 -11.45 8.75 24.13
N GLU A 60 -11.33 7.54 24.68
CA GLU A 60 -12.37 6.54 24.52
C GLU A 60 -13.70 7.12 25.00
N PRO A 61 -14.79 7.00 24.20
CA PRO A 61 -16.11 7.36 24.69
C PRO A 61 -16.33 6.54 25.96
N GLN A 62 -16.60 7.21 27.08
CA GLN A 62 -16.95 6.52 28.32
C GLN A 62 -18.07 5.55 27.97
N ALA A 63 -17.77 4.24 28.04
CA ALA A 63 -18.75 3.20 27.77
C ALA A 63 -20.02 3.62 28.48
N ALA A 64 -21.08 3.92 27.71
CA ALA A 64 -22.34 4.39 28.24
C ALA A 64 -22.61 3.53 29.47
N GLU A 65 -22.56 4.14 30.66
CA GLU A 65 -22.93 3.45 31.88
C GLU A 65 -24.26 2.80 31.56
N GLN A 66 -24.30 1.46 31.58
CA GLN A 66 -25.56 0.75 31.39
C GLN A 66 -26.58 1.46 32.26
N PRO A 67 -27.69 1.98 31.69
CA PRO A 67 -28.60 2.79 32.47
C PRO A 67 -29.05 1.95 33.64
N THR A 68 -28.52 2.26 34.83
CA THR A 68 -29.06 1.77 36.07
C THR A 68 -30.45 2.37 36.13
N ASP A 69 -31.42 1.50 35.93
CA ASP A 69 -32.85 1.66 36.10
C ASP A 69 -33.24 2.99 36.80
N GLY A 70 -33.65 4.00 36.01
CA GLY A 70 -34.32 5.21 36.53
C GLY A 70 -33.74 6.60 36.23
N GLY A 71 -32.67 6.76 35.44
CA GLY A 71 -32.16 8.08 35.02
C GLY A 71 -32.77 8.56 33.70
N ALA A 72 -33.24 9.81 33.62
CA ALA A 72 -33.83 10.41 32.42
C ALA A 72 -32.92 10.23 31.19
N SER A 73 -33.48 9.67 30.12
CA SER A 73 -32.70 9.24 28.96
C SER A 73 -32.09 10.41 28.19
N ASN A 74 -30.81 10.29 27.85
CA ASN A 74 -30.05 11.28 27.07
C ASN A 74 -30.54 11.39 25.60
N ASP A 75 -31.44 10.49 25.23
CA ASP A 75 -32.20 10.36 23.98
C ASP A 75 -32.66 11.70 23.40
N GLY A 76 -33.23 12.59 24.23
CA GLY A 76 -33.74 13.88 23.74
C GLY A 76 -32.65 14.86 23.30
N PHE A 77 -31.43 14.74 23.84
CA PHE A 77 -30.28 15.55 23.46
C PHE A 77 -29.63 15.01 22.18
N GLU A 78 -29.55 13.68 22.05
CA GLU A 78 -29.05 13.01 20.84
C GLU A 78 -29.98 13.25 19.63
N ASP A 79 -31.29 13.18 19.81
CA ASP A 79 -32.26 13.49 18.74
C ASP A 79 -32.13 14.94 18.26
N ALA A 80 -31.87 15.87 19.18
CA ALA A 80 -31.68 17.28 18.84
C ALA A 80 -30.40 17.53 18.04
N ALA A 81 -29.31 16.82 18.37
CA ALA A 81 -28.07 16.85 17.61
C ALA A 81 -28.27 16.28 16.20
N VAL A 82 -28.88 15.08 16.09
CA VAL A 82 -29.18 14.42 14.81
C VAL A 82 -30.11 15.28 13.94
N ALA A 83 -31.15 15.87 14.54
CA ALA A 83 -32.06 16.77 13.84
C ALA A 83 -31.35 18.02 13.30
N SER A 84 -30.44 18.60 14.09
CA SER A 84 -29.62 19.75 13.67
C SER A 84 -28.69 19.37 12.51
N ASP A 85 -27.97 18.25 12.61
CA ASP A 85 -26.96 17.86 11.63
C ASP A 85 -27.56 17.41 10.29
N LEU A 86 -28.66 16.66 10.33
CA LEU A 86 -29.37 16.21 9.14
C LEU A 86 -30.38 17.25 8.61
N GLY A 87 -30.59 18.35 9.35
CA GLY A 87 -31.58 19.36 9.02
C GLY A 87 -33.02 18.81 8.98
N CYS A 88 -33.35 17.85 9.85
CA CYS A 88 -34.66 17.20 9.92
C CYS A 88 -35.44 17.58 11.20
N SER A 89 -36.69 17.14 11.31
CA SER A 89 -37.48 17.40 12.52
C SER A 89 -37.03 16.50 13.68
N LEU A 90 -37.27 16.94 14.91
CA LEU A 90 -37.03 16.09 16.11
C LEU A 90 -37.79 14.76 16.04
N GLU A 91 -38.98 14.77 15.45
CA GLU A 91 -39.77 13.55 15.22
C GLU A 91 -39.08 12.59 14.24
N ALA A 92 -38.51 13.12 13.15
CA ALA A 92 -37.75 12.33 12.19
C ALA A 92 -36.43 11.81 12.79
N ALA A 93 -35.75 12.59 13.62
CA ALA A 93 -34.55 12.13 14.34
C ALA A 93 -34.88 11.00 15.33
N ALA A 94 -35.98 11.13 16.07
CA ALA A 94 -36.46 10.08 16.96
C ALA A 94 -36.86 8.81 16.19
N GLU A 95 -37.50 8.94 15.02
CA GLU A 95 -37.79 7.81 14.13
C GLU A 95 -36.50 7.16 13.62
N LEU A 96 -35.51 7.96 13.20
CA LEU A 96 -34.20 7.46 12.76
C LEU A 96 -33.49 6.69 13.87
N ARG A 97 -33.50 7.17 15.12
CA ARG A 97 -32.94 6.40 16.24
C ARG A 97 -33.63 5.05 16.42
N VAL A 98 -34.95 4.99 16.25
CA VAL A 98 -35.70 3.72 16.37
C VAL A 98 -35.42 2.78 15.22
N VAL A 99 -35.24 3.28 14.00
CA VAL A 99 -34.99 2.47 12.80
C VAL A 99 -33.53 2.04 12.67
N CYS A 100 -32.60 2.89 13.10
CA CYS A 100 -31.14 2.68 13.03
C CYS A 100 -30.51 2.32 14.38
N GLY A 101 -31.33 2.04 15.39
CA GLY A 101 -30.87 1.68 16.74
C GLY A 101 -30.07 0.39 16.77
N LEU A 102 -29.22 0.25 17.79
CA LEU A 102 -28.41 -0.96 17.99
C LEU A 102 -29.28 -2.22 18.16
N ASP A 103 -30.52 -2.08 18.61
CA ASP A 103 -31.51 -3.17 18.69
C ASP A 103 -32.01 -3.66 17.32
N LYS A 104 -31.90 -2.82 16.28
CA LYS A 104 -32.22 -3.16 14.88
C LYS A 104 -31.06 -3.78 14.15
N LEU A 105 -29.82 -3.57 14.64
CA LEU A 105 -28.68 -4.33 14.16
C LEU A 105 -28.88 -5.79 14.56
N ARG A 106 -29.10 -6.67 13.58
CA ARG A 106 -29.06 -8.12 13.79
C ARG A 106 -27.62 -8.52 14.13
N CYS A 107 -27.27 -8.46 15.41
CA CYS A 107 -26.15 -9.22 15.93
C CYS A 107 -26.59 -10.70 15.94
N LEU A 108 -25.87 -11.57 15.23
CA LEU A 108 -26.19 -12.99 15.11
C LEU A 108 -26.53 -13.59 16.48
N GLY A 109 -27.67 -14.27 16.57
CA GLY A 109 -27.96 -15.13 17.72
C GLY A 109 -26.91 -16.25 17.80
N LYS A 110 -26.66 -16.80 18.99
CA LYS A 110 -25.66 -17.88 19.20
C LYS A 110 -25.83 -19.12 18.29
N ASP A 111 -26.99 -19.26 17.65
CA ASP A 111 -27.38 -20.40 16.82
C ASP A 111 -27.66 -20.03 15.33
N GLU A 112 -27.43 -18.77 14.92
CA GLU A 112 -27.60 -18.36 13.52
C GLU A 112 -26.25 -18.44 12.76
N ASP A 113 -26.21 -19.20 11.67
CA ASP A 113 -25.04 -19.30 10.79
C ASP A 113 -25.03 -18.13 9.78
N PRO A 114 -24.03 -17.23 9.83
CA PRO A 114 -23.95 -16.08 8.92
C PRO A 114 -23.75 -16.46 7.45
N GLU A 115 -23.42 -17.71 7.14
CA GLU A 115 -23.26 -18.19 5.77
C GLU A 115 -24.58 -18.68 5.14
N VAL A 116 -25.68 -18.74 5.91
CA VAL A 116 -27.00 -19.10 5.38
C VAL A 116 -27.71 -17.86 4.85
N ILE A 117 -27.68 -17.68 3.53
CA ILE A 117 -28.31 -16.54 2.85
C ILE A 117 -29.79 -16.81 2.58
N PRO A 118 -30.72 -15.90 2.95
CA PRO A 118 -32.15 -16.07 2.69
C PRO A 118 -32.46 -16.19 1.19
N GLU A 119 -33.31 -17.17 0.83
CA GLU A 119 -33.61 -17.51 -0.58
C GLU A 119 -34.28 -16.39 -1.38
N ASN A 120 -34.99 -15.47 -0.72
CA ASN A 120 -35.80 -14.42 -1.35
C ASN A 120 -35.17 -13.03 -1.22
N THR A 121 -33.88 -12.91 -1.53
CA THR A 121 -33.17 -11.64 -1.36
C THR A 121 -32.91 -10.96 -2.71
N ASP A 122 -33.43 -9.74 -2.88
CA ASP A 122 -33.18 -8.91 -4.06
C ASP A 122 -31.86 -8.11 -4.00
N LEU A 123 -31.11 -8.23 -2.89
CA LEU A 123 -29.85 -7.51 -2.70
C LEU A 123 -28.73 -8.18 -3.51
N VAL A 124 -28.20 -7.45 -4.49
CA VAL A 124 -27.10 -7.89 -5.37
C VAL A 124 -25.89 -8.39 -4.57
N THR A 125 -25.56 -7.76 -3.44
CA THR A 125 -24.43 -8.16 -2.58
C THR A 125 -24.62 -9.57 -1.98
N LEU A 126 -25.84 -9.92 -1.59
CA LEU A 126 -26.16 -11.26 -1.09
C LEU A 126 -26.22 -12.30 -2.21
N CYS A 127 -26.67 -11.93 -3.41
CA CYS A 127 -26.58 -12.80 -4.58
C CYS A 127 -25.12 -13.14 -4.95
N VAL A 128 -24.22 -12.14 -4.92
CA VAL A 128 -22.78 -12.35 -5.16
C VAL A 128 -22.17 -13.21 -4.06
N ARG A 129 -22.50 -12.95 -2.79
CA ARG A 129 -22.03 -13.77 -1.65
C ARG A 129 -22.52 -15.21 -1.78
N LYS A 130 -23.78 -15.43 -2.15
CA LYS A 130 -24.34 -16.78 -2.38
C LYS A 130 -23.58 -17.53 -3.47
N GLY A 131 -23.33 -16.88 -4.60
CA GLY A 131 -22.50 -17.47 -5.66
C GLY A 131 -21.08 -17.83 -5.21
N LEU A 132 -20.47 -17.03 -4.32
CA LEU A 132 -19.15 -17.34 -3.75
C LEU A 132 -19.20 -18.55 -2.79
N LEU A 133 -20.26 -18.67 -2.00
CA LEU A 133 -20.46 -19.79 -1.07
C LEU A 133 -20.74 -21.10 -1.80
N ASP A 134 -21.63 -21.07 -2.80
CA ASP A 134 -21.93 -22.21 -3.67
C ASP A 134 -20.63 -22.68 -4.36
N TYR A 135 -19.83 -21.75 -4.90
CA TYR A 135 -18.53 -22.05 -5.50
C TYR A 135 -17.55 -22.69 -4.48
N ARG A 136 -17.51 -22.21 -3.23
CA ARG A 136 -16.65 -22.78 -2.17
C ARG A 136 -17.08 -24.20 -1.80
N GLU A 137 -18.38 -24.45 -1.69
CA GLU A 137 -18.94 -25.77 -1.39
C GLU A 137 -18.66 -26.76 -2.53
N GLU A 138 -18.84 -26.33 -3.78
CA GLU A 138 -18.57 -27.14 -4.98
C GLU A 138 -17.09 -27.50 -5.17
N ASN A 139 -16.17 -26.60 -4.83
CA ASN A 139 -14.75 -26.78 -5.15
C ASN A 139 -13.89 -27.39 -4.02
N ILE A 140 -14.46 -27.77 -2.85
CA ILE A 140 -13.75 -28.26 -1.65
C ILE A 140 -12.38 -27.56 -1.47
N THR A 141 -12.36 -26.26 -1.74
CA THR A 141 -11.14 -25.49 -1.62
C THR A 141 -11.16 -25.03 -0.18
N ILE A 142 -10.41 -25.73 0.68
CA ILE A 142 -10.16 -25.22 2.02
C ILE A 142 -9.44 -23.90 1.80
N ASP A 143 -10.19 -22.80 1.90
CA ASP A 143 -9.67 -21.45 2.04
C ASP A 143 -9.01 -21.41 3.42
N ARG A 144 -7.90 -22.13 3.56
CA ARG A 144 -6.96 -21.89 4.64
C ARG A 144 -6.60 -20.45 4.41
N ALA A 145 -7.11 -19.55 5.25
CA ALA A 145 -6.72 -18.15 5.28
C ALA A 145 -5.24 -18.13 4.93
N CYS A 146 -4.94 -17.61 3.73
CA CYS A 146 -3.61 -17.80 3.18
C CYS A 146 -2.66 -17.28 4.25
N ARG A 147 -1.51 -17.92 4.49
CA ARG A 147 -0.56 -17.43 5.50
C ARG A 147 -0.30 -15.92 5.34
N GLN A 148 -0.44 -15.42 4.11
CA GLN A 148 -0.40 -14.02 3.72
C GLN A 148 -1.55 -13.17 4.30
N GLU A 149 -2.79 -13.66 4.31
CA GLU A 149 -3.96 -12.96 4.88
C GLU A 149 -3.90 -12.91 6.41
N ILE A 150 -3.49 -14.01 7.05
CA ILE A 150 -3.28 -14.05 8.51
C ILE A 150 -2.21 -13.02 8.90
N PHE A 151 -1.10 -12.98 8.16
CA PHE A 151 -0.03 -12.02 8.43
C PHE A 151 -0.45 -10.57 8.16
N ALA A 152 -1.19 -10.30 7.09
CA ALA A 152 -1.73 -8.97 6.82
C ALA A 152 -2.64 -8.50 7.96
N TYR A 153 -3.49 -9.39 8.47
CA TYR A 153 -4.34 -9.13 9.62
C TYR A 153 -3.52 -8.92 10.91
N GLU A 154 -2.49 -9.72 11.17
CA GLU A 154 -1.56 -9.51 12.28
C GLU A 154 -0.87 -8.15 12.18
N MET A 155 -0.36 -7.78 11.01
CA MET A 155 0.26 -6.47 10.76
C MET A 155 -0.70 -5.31 11.03
N GLU A 156 -1.92 -5.37 10.50
CA GLU A 156 -2.94 -4.33 10.71
C GLU A 156 -3.34 -4.27 12.19
N SER A 157 -3.56 -5.41 12.84
CA SER A 157 -4.01 -5.50 14.24
C SER A 157 -2.95 -5.08 15.26
N HIS A 158 -1.66 -5.20 14.96
CA HIS A 158 -0.58 -4.80 15.88
C HIS A 158 -0.58 -3.32 16.25
N ALA A 159 -1.16 -2.47 15.40
CA ALA A 159 -1.14 -1.02 15.57
C ALA A 159 -2.49 -0.44 16.01
N LEU A 160 -3.60 -1.17 15.86
CA LEU A 160 -4.93 -0.70 16.24
C LEU A 160 -5.02 -0.40 17.74
N GLY A 161 -5.52 0.80 18.07
CA GLY A 161 -5.73 1.27 19.45
C GLY A 161 -4.45 1.40 20.28
N LYS A 162 -3.25 1.31 19.68
CA LYS A 162 -2.00 1.35 20.42
C LYS A 162 -1.72 2.77 20.90
N LYS A 163 -1.52 2.93 22.20
CA LYS A 163 -1.17 4.20 22.86
C LYS A 163 0.32 4.21 23.21
N PRO A 164 0.99 5.37 23.12
CA PRO A 164 2.41 5.47 23.44
C PRO A 164 2.66 5.29 24.93
N GLU A 165 3.83 4.76 25.30
CA GLU A 165 4.26 4.71 26.71
C GLU A 165 4.56 6.11 27.25
N ASN A 166 5.06 6.99 26.39
CA ASN A 166 5.39 8.37 26.69
C ASN A 166 4.31 9.32 26.15
N PRO A 167 3.64 10.13 27.00
CA PRO A 167 2.60 11.05 26.56
C PRO A 167 3.05 12.09 25.52
N ALA A 168 4.35 12.40 25.42
CA ALA A 168 4.87 13.32 24.41
C ALA A 168 4.83 12.74 22.98
N ASP A 169 4.71 11.43 22.86
CA ASP A 169 4.63 10.71 21.59
C ASP A 169 3.17 10.49 21.14
N MET A 170 2.21 11.10 21.85
CA MET A 170 0.81 11.07 21.50
C MET A 170 0.53 11.90 20.25
N ILE A 171 -0.29 11.35 19.34
CA ILE A 171 -0.80 12.10 18.19
C ILE A 171 -1.77 13.20 18.65
N GLU A 172 -1.68 14.38 18.03
CA GLU A 172 -2.57 15.50 18.30
C GLU A 172 -3.99 15.28 17.77
N GLU A 173 -4.99 15.80 18.47
CA GLU A 173 -6.38 15.74 18.03
C GLU A 173 -6.58 16.48 16.70
N GLY A 174 -7.27 15.84 15.76
CA GLY A 174 -7.46 16.38 14.41
C GLY A 174 -6.18 16.39 13.54
N GLU A 175 -5.18 15.58 13.87
CA GLU A 175 -4.09 15.27 12.95
C GLU A 175 -4.62 14.53 11.69
N CYS A 176 -4.03 14.82 10.53
CA CYS A 176 -4.36 14.10 9.29
C CYS A 176 -3.56 12.80 9.18
N ILE A 177 -4.22 11.74 8.74
CA ILE A 177 -3.59 10.47 8.34
C ILE A 177 -3.84 10.26 6.85
N LEU A 178 -2.78 9.98 6.10
CA LEU A 178 -2.83 9.68 4.68
C LEU A 178 -2.48 8.22 4.44
N SER A 179 -3.29 7.53 3.62
CA SER A 179 -2.98 6.18 3.16
C SER A 179 -2.17 6.23 1.88
N VAL A 180 -0.91 5.81 1.96
CA VAL A 180 0.08 5.86 0.87
C VAL A 180 0.37 4.45 0.36
N ASN A 181 0.04 4.20 -0.89
CA ASN A 181 0.37 2.97 -1.60
C ASN A 181 1.63 3.16 -2.43
N ILE A 182 2.63 2.34 -2.19
CA ILE A 182 3.87 2.26 -2.96
C ILE A 182 3.81 1.01 -3.83
N LEU A 183 3.97 1.17 -5.13
CA LEU A 183 4.01 0.07 -6.07
C LEU A 183 5.45 -0.45 -6.24
N TYR A 184 5.57 -1.65 -6.79
CA TYR A 184 6.86 -2.19 -7.22
C TYR A 184 7.53 -1.25 -8.23
N PRO A 185 8.88 -1.24 -8.26
CA PRO A 185 9.60 -0.51 -9.28
C PRO A 185 9.13 -0.87 -10.69
N VAL A 186 8.99 0.14 -11.55
CA VAL A 186 8.47 -0.02 -12.93
C VAL A 186 9.28 -1.04 -13.74
N ILE A 187 10.56 -1.22 -13.40
CA ILE A 187 11.47 -2.20 -13.99
C ILE A 187 11.10 -3.67 -13.72
N PHE A 188 10.31 -3.97 -12.68
CA PHE A 188 9.92 -5.35 -12.34
C PHE A 188 8.65 -5.80 -13.07
N ASN A 189 8.82 -6.22 -14.34
CA ASN A 189 7.72 -6.74 -15.18
C ASN A 189 6.89 -7.85 -14.49
N LYS A 190 7.53 -8.73 -13.72
CA LYS A 190 6.90 -9.86 -13.03
C LYS A 190 5.91 -9.47 -11.92
N HIS A 191 5.93 -8.21 -11.48
CA HIS A 191 5.09 -7.71 -10.41
C HIS A 191 4.10 -6.64 -10.88
N LYS A 192 3.92 -6.48 -12.19
CA LYS A 192 2.92 -5.56 -12.77
C LYS A 192 1.49 -5.90 -12.36
N GLU A 193 1.22 -7.17 -12.07
CA GLU A 193 -0.11 -7.70 -11.72
C GLU A 193 -0.40 -7.67 -10.20
N HIS A 194 0.62 -7.55 -9.34
CA HIS A 194 0.44 -7.49 -7.88
C HIS A 194 0.52 -6.04 -7.39
N LYS A 195 -0.61 -5.50 -6.91
CA LYS A 195 -0.73 -4.12 -6.39
C LYS A 195 -1.45 -4.12 -5.04
N PRO A 196 -1.01 -3.37 -4.01
CA PRO A 196 0.25 -2.60 -3.85
C PRO A 196 1.43 -3.43 -3.29
N TYR A 197 2.67 -2.92 -3.43
CA TYR A 197 3.87 -3.54 -2.81
C TYR A 197 3.92 -3.26 -1.30
N GLN A 198 3.71 -2.00 -0.92
CA GLN A 198 3.61 -1.55 0.47
C GLN A 198 2.47 -0.54 0.60
N THR A 199 1.69 -0.64 1.67
CA THR A 199 0.74 0.39 2.11
C THR A 199 1.21 0.89 3.45
N MET A 200 1.33 2.21 3.56
CA MET A 200 1.74 2.90 4.78
C MET A 200 0.74 3.98 5.14
N LEU A 201 0.50 4.16 6.42
CA LEU A 201 -0.16 5.34 6.95
C LEU A 201 0.91 6.35 7.33
N VAL A 202 0.78 7.59 6.87
CA VAL A 202 1.68 8.70 7.22
C VAL A 202 0.87 9.82 7.85
N LEU A 203 1.46 10.52 8.82
CA LEU A 203 0.81 11.69 9.40
C LEU A 203 1.02 12.92 8.51
N GLY A 204 0.08 13.84 8.51
CA GLY A 204 0.17 15.11 7.81
C GLY A 204 1.40 15.92 8.24
N SER A 205 1.70 15.91 9.54
CA SER A 205 2.86 16.58 10.16
C SER A 205 4.21 15.90 9.89
N GLN A 206 4.23 14.67 9.36
CA GLN A 206 5.49 13.99 9.08
C GLN A 206 6.20 14.57 7.87
N LYS A 207 7.52 14.58 7.94
CA LYS A 207 8.36 14.98 6.82
C LYS A 207 8.33 13.92 5.73
N LEU A 208 8.47 14.36 4.48
CA LEU A 208 8.59 13.45 3.33
C LEU A 208 9.80 12.51 3.48
N THR A 209 10.86 12.96 4.15
CA THR A 209 12.04 12.15 4.45
C THR A 209 11.75 10.96 5.36
N GLU A 210 10.76 11.06 6.25
CA GLU A 210 10.36 9.94 7.12
C GLU A 210 9.75 8.82 6.28
N LEU A 211 8.86 9.16 5.33
CA LEU A 211 8.36 8.16 4.37
C LEU A 211 9.49 7.56 3.53
N ARG A 212 10.41 8.39 2.99
CA ARG A 212 11.58 7.91 2.24
C ARG A 212 12.35 6.85 3.00
N ASP A 213 12.62 7.11 4.28
CA ASP A 213 13.43 6.22 5.10
C ASP A 213 12.72 4.91 5.40
N SER A 214 11.39 4.94 5.55
CA SER A 214 10.55 3.75 5.79
C SER A 214 10.35 2.88 4.55
N ILE A 215 10.45 3.41 3.33
CA ILE A 215 10.32 2.61 2.09
C ILE A 215 11.40 1.53 2.07
N CYS A 216 10.94 0.28 1.97
CA CYS A 216 11.80 -0.91 1.88
C CYS A 216 11.80 -1.43 0.46
N CYS A 217 12.65 -0.91 -0.42
CA CYS A 217 12.77 -1.37 -1.80
C CYS A 217 13.76 -2.55 -1.92
N VAL A 218 13.49 -3.51 -2.82
CA VAL A 218 14.43 -4.61 -3.10
C VAL A 218 15.78 -4.10 -3.63
N SER A 219 15.78 -3.01 -4.41
CA SER A 219 16.99 -2.37 -4.92
C SER A 219 17.85 -1.78 -3.81
N ASP A 220 17.25 -1.36 -2.69
CA ASP A 220 17.97 -0.84 -1.52
C ASP A 220 18.79 -1.92 -0.83
N LEU A 221 18.34 -3.18 -0.88
CA LEU A 221 18.96 -4.32 -0.23
C LEU A 221 20.12 -4.92 -1.01
N GLN A 222 20.31 -4.53 -2.27
CA GLN A 222 21.37 -5.09 -3.10
C GLN A 222 22.75 -4.67 -2.59
N ILE A 223 23.75 -5.52 -2.80
CA ILE A 223 25.14 -5.21 -2.53
C ILE A 223 25.86 -5.17 -3.88
N GLY A 224 26.41 -4.01 -4.23
CA GLY A 224 27.09 -3.82 -5.50
C GLY A 224 28.47 -4.47 -5.54
N GLY A 225 28.80 -5.11 -6.65
CA GLY A 225 30.14 -5.64 -6.92
C GLY A 225 30.18 -7.16 -7.10
N GLU A 226 31.23 -7.62 -7.77
CA GLU A 226 31.52 -9.03 -8.03
C GLU A 226 32.65 -9.48 -7.10
N PHE A 227 32.47 -10.60 -6.41
CA PHE A 227 33.35 -11.04 -5.31
C PHE A 227 33.77 -12.51 -5.41
N SER A 228 33.71 -13.13 -6.60
CA SER A 228 34.15 -14.53 -6.78
C SER A 228 35.64 -14.76 -6.51
N ASN A 229 36.48 -13.73 -6.58
CA ASN A 229 37.91 -13.86 -6.30
C ASN A 229 38.26 -13.60 -4.83
N ALA A 230 37.39 -12.91 -4.10
CA ALA A 230 37.63 -12.51 -2.71
C ALA A 230 36.29 -12.38 -1.95
N PRO A 231 35.63 -13.50 -1.63
CA PRO A 231 34.26 -13.44 -1.09
C PRO A 231 34.22 -12.90 0.35
N ASP A 232 35.33 -13.03 1.08
CA ASP A 232 35.51 -12.46 2.42
C ASP A 232 35.65 -10.93 2.41
N GLN A 233 35.84 -10.32 1.24
CA GLN A 233 35.90 -8.86 1.07
C GLN A 233 34.56 -8.26 0.64
N ALA A 234 33.51 -9.07 0.51
CA ALA A 234 32.17 -8.58 0.22
C ALA A 234 31.72 -7.60 1.32
N PRO A 235 31.32 -6.36 0.96
CA PRO A 235 30.93 -5.36 1.94
C PRO A 235 29.59 -5.74 2.57
N GLU A 236 29.40 -5.30 3.82
CA GLU A 236 28.11 -5.40 4.50
C GLU A 236 27.14 -4.26 4.13
N HIS A 237 27.68 -3.17 3.55
CA HIS A 237 26.88 -2.02 3.16
C HIS A 237 25.98 -2.33 1.98
N ILE A 238 24.70 -2.01 2.15
CA ILE A 238 23.68 -2.17 1.12
C ILE A 238 23.61 -0.93 0.22
N SER A 239 22.99 -1.05 -0.95
CA SER A 239 22.84 0.03 -1.92
C SER A 239 22.22 1.29 -1.30
N LYS A 240 21.31 1.15 -0.34
CA LYS A 240 20.71 2.30 0.37
C LYS A 240 21.74 3.17 1.11
N ASP A 241 22.81 2.56 1.62
CA ASP A 241 23.85 3.26 2.36
C ASP A 241 24.75 4.09 1.45
N LEU A 242 24.98 3.59 0.24
CA LEU A 242 25.86 4.19 -0.77
C LEU A 242 25.13 5.20 -1.66
N TYR A 243 23.93 4.84 -2.12
CA TYR A 243 23.15 5.60 -3.10
C TYR A 243 22.00 6.35 -2.40
N LYS A 244 22.36 7.38 -1.64
CA LYS A 244 21.43 8.14 -0.81
C LYS A 244 20.51 9.10 -1.58
N SER A 245 20.73 9.28 -2.88
CA SER A 245 19.97 10.25 -3.68
C SER A 245 18.57 9.72 -3.97
N ALA A 246 17.56 10.53 -3.70
CA ALA A 246 16.17 10.22 -3.99
C ALA A 246 15.34 11.50 -4.17
N PHE A 247 14.20 11.39 -4.85
CA PHE A 247 13.18 12.44 -4.86
C PHE A 247 11.76 11.86 -4.82
N PHE A 248 10.84 12.65 -4.29
CA PHE A 248 9.42 12.53 -4.62
C PHE A 248 9.03 13.59 -5.64
N TYR A 249 8.08 13.26 -6.51
CA TYR A 249 7.51 14.19 -7.47
C TYR A 249 5.99 14.26 -7.25
N PHE A 250 5.53 15.43 -6.80
CA PHE A 250 4.12 15.76 -6.59
C PHE A 250 3.79 17.08 -7.30
N GLU A 251 2.71 17.08 -8.09
CA GLU A 251 2.12 18.26 -8.74
C GLU A 251 3.15 19.25 -9.33
N GLY A 252 4.09 18.75 -10.14
CA GLY A 252 5.08 19.60 -10.83
C GLY A 252 6.33 19.96 -10.03
N THR A 253 6.45 19.48 -8.79
CA THR A 253 7.59 19.77 -7.90
C THR A 253 8.37 18.51 -7.57
N PHE A 254 9.69 18.56 -7.77
CA PHE A 254 10.65 17.55 -7.35
C PHE A 254 11.21 17.87 -5.95
N TYR A 255 10.80 17.10 -4.96
CA TYR A 255 11.29 17.15 -3.58
C TYR A 255 12.53 16.25 -3.48
N ASN A 256 13.71 16.82 -3.70
CA ASN A 256 14.97 16.10 -3.70
C ASN A 256 15.50 15.97 -2.27
N ASP A 257 15.96 14.78 -1.87
CA ASP A 257 16.63 14.59 -0.59
C ASP A 257 18.01 15.26 -0.64
N ARG A 258 18.22 16.27 0.21
CA ARG A 258 19.49 16.99 0.31
C ARG A 258 20.08 16.96 1.71
N ARG A 259 19.67 15.99 2.53
CA ARG A 259 20.16 15.82 3.92
C ARG A 259 21.64 15.49 3.98
N TYR A 260 22.16 14.81 2.95
CA TYR A 260 23.53 14.33 2.91
C TYR A 260 24.34 15.01 1.79
N PRO A 261 25.63 15.33 2.01
CA PRO A 261 26.48 15.92 0.97
C PRO A 261 26.66 15.03 -0.27
N GLU A 262 26.50 13.71 -0.14
CA GLU A 262 26.61 12.75 -1.24
C GLU A 262 25.36 12.73 -2.13
N CYS A 263 24.24 13.31 -1.66
CA CYS A 263 23.02 13.36 -2.43
C CYS A 263 23.19 14.22 -3.69
N ARG A 264 22.93 13.61 -4.84
CA ARG A 264 22.89 14.26 -6.14
C ARG A 264 21.46 14.66 -6.46
N ASP A 265 21.33 15.76 -7.18
CA ASP A 265 20.04 16.20 -7.73
C ASP A 265 19.68 15.34 -8.94
N LEU A 266 18.92 14.27 -8.70
CA LEU A 266 18.46 13.35 -9.73
C LEU A 266 17.43 14.02 -10.67
N SER A 267 16.69 15.02 -10.18
CA SER A 267 15.67 15.71 -10.97
C SER A 267 16.24 16.60 -12.08
N ARG A 268 17.50 17.04 -11.93
CA ARG A 268 18.17 17.95 -12.88
C ARG A 268 18.05 17.50 -14.33
N THR A 269 18.38 16.23 -14.61
CA THR A 269 18.36 15.69 -15.98
C THR A 269 16.96 15.75 -16.58
N ILE A 270 15.92 15.50 -15.78
CA ILE A 270 14.52 15.54 -16.22
C ILE A 270 14.11 16.98 -16.53
N ILE A 271 14.51 17.92 -15.67
CA ILE A 271 14.21 19.35 -15.84
C ILE A 271 14.89 19.89 -17.11
N GLU A 272 16.20 19.67 -17.25
CA GLU A 272 16.95 20.11 -18.44
C GLU A 272 16.39 19.50 -19.73
N TRP A 273 16.04 18.21 -19.70
CA TRP A 273 15.38 17.54 -20.83
C TRP A 273 14.03 18.17 -21.17
N SER A 274 13.23 18.52 -20.16
CA SER A 274 11.92 19.13 -20.33
C SER A 274 12.00 20.55 -20.90
N GLU A 275 13.02 21.32 -20.51
CA GLU A 275 13.23 22.71 -20.94
C GLU A 275 13.94 22.82 -22.29
N SER A 276 14.60 21.74 -22.75
CA SER A 276 15.35 21.75 -24.01
C SER A 276 14.48 22.06 -25.25
N HIS A 277 13.19 21.74 -25.20
CA HIS A 277 12.24 21.95 -26.29
C HIS A 277 10.87 22.30 -25.69
N ASP A 278 10.05 23.07 -26.43
CA ASP A 278 8.65 23.25 -26.04
C ASP A 278 7.88 21.94 -26.25
N ARG A 279 7.64 21.23 -25.14
CA ARG A 279 6.92 19.95 -25.07
C ARG A 279 5.51 20.11 -24.53
N GLY A 280 5.06 21.33 -24.23
CA GLY A 280 3.77 21.59 -23.58
C GLY A 280 3.72 21.26 -22.08
N TYR A 281 4.87 20.93 -21.45
CA TYR A 281 4.96 20.80 -20.01
C TYR A 281 5.09 22.18 -19.34
N GLY A 282 4.46 22.36 -18.18
CA GLY A 282 4.75 23.50 -17.31
C GLY A 282 6.19 23.43 -16.78
N LYS A 283 6.72 24.56 -16.29
CA LYS A 283 8.04 24.58 -15.65
C LYS A 283 8.02 23.76 -14.36
N PHE A 284 8.87 22.76 -14.29
CA PHE A 284 9.07 21.97 -13.08
C PHE A 284 9.77 22.81 -12.01
N GLN A 285 9.43 22.52 -10.76
CA GLN A 285 10.02 23.16 -9.58
C GLN A 285 10.88 22.14 -8.83
N THR A 286 11.80 22.64 -8.01
CA THR A 286 12.60 21.82 -7.10
C THR A 286 12.52 22.35 -5.69
N ALA A 287 12.48 21.44 -4.73
CA ALA A 287 12.45 21.73 -3.31
C ALA A 287 13.35 20.74 -2.55
N ARG A 288 13.75 21.11 -1.33
CA ARG A 288 14.47 20.23 -0.40
C ARG A 288 13.46 19.35 0.32
N MET A 289 13.59 18.03 0.22
CA MET A 289 12.64 17.08 0.80
C MET A 289 12.50 17.23 2.32
N GLU A 290 13.60 17.54 3.01
CA GLU A 290 13.65 17.67 4.47
C GLU A 290 12.96 18.93 5.04
N ASP A 291 12.55 19.86 4.18
CA ASP A 291 11.88 21.11 4.56
C ASP A 291 10.35 21.02 4.45
N PHE A 292 9.81 19.89 3.97
CA PHE A 292 8.38 19.73 3.69
C PHE A 292 7.77 18.55 4.46
N THR A 293 6.53 18.76 4.90
CA THR A 293 5.64 17.76 5.47
C THR A 293 4.55 17.35 4.48
N PHE A 294 3.78 16.31 4.79
CA PHE A 294 2.63 15.94 3.97
C PHE A 294 1.55 17.04 3.95
N ASN A 295 1.40 17.80 5.04
CA ASN A 295 0.48 18.94 5.12
C ASN A 295 0.81 20.05 4.11
N ASP A 296 2.07 20.19 3.70
CA ASP A 296 2.51 21.21 2.73
C ASP A 296 2.22 20.82 1.27
N LEU A 297 1.83 19.56 1.03
CA LEU A 297 1.65 19.03 -0.32
C LEU A 297 0.34 19.47 -0.94
N HIS A 298 0.40 19.68 -2.25
CA HIS A 298 -0.75 19.74 -3.13
C HIS A 298 -0.89 18.39 -3.82
N ILE A 299 -2.05 17.74 -3.70
CA ILE A 299 -2.25 16.38 -4.20
C ILE A 299 -3.64 16.19 -4.81
N LYS A 300 -3.78 15.06 -5.49
CA LYS A 300 -4.99 14.47 -6.03
C LYS A 300 -5.10 13.05 -5.48
N LEU A 301 -6.19 12.73 -4.80
CA LEU A 301 -6.44 11.37 -4.31
C LEU A 301 -6.60 10.40 -5.49
N GLY A 302 -5.97 9.24 -5.38
CA GLY A 302 -5.95 8.21 -6.42
C GLY A 302 -5.03 8.51 -7.61
N PHE A 303 -4.32 9.64 -7.61
CA PHE A 303 -3.42 10.02 -8.71
C PHE A 303 -2.03 9.36 -8.57
N PRO A 304 -1.42 8.87 -9.66
CA PRO A 304 -0.09 8.29 -9.64
C PRO A 304 1.00 9.37 -9.57
N TYR A 305 1.67 9.44 -8.43
CA TYR A 305 2.89 10.21 -8.22
C TYR A 305 4.14 9.33 -8.35
N LEU A 306 5.32 9.95 -8.29
CA LEU A 306 6.59 9.26 -8.50
C LEU A 306 7.51 9.41 -7.29
N TYR A 307 8.07 8.30 -6.85
CA TYR A 307 9.25 8.23 -6.00
C TYR A 307 10.38 7.61 -6.79
N CYS A 308 11.54 8.25 -6.87
CA CYS A 308 12.72 7.70 -7.52
C CYS A 308 13.89 7.72 -6.55
N HIS A 309 14.61 6.61 -6.45
CA HIS A 309 15.84 6.49 -5.67
C HIS A 309 16.92 5.76 -6.47
N GLN A 310 18.18 5.91 -6.05
CA GLN A 310 19.37 5.32 -6.70
C GLN A 310 19.63 5.77 -8.16
N GLY A 311 18.75 6.60 -8.74
CA GLY A 311 18.91 7.20 -10.07
C GLY A 311 17.93 6.66 -11.11
N ASP A 312 17.51 5.40 -10.99
CA ASP A 312 16.65 4.71 -11.96
C ASP A 312 15.59 3.78 -11.33
N CYS A 313 15.57 3.65 -10.00
CA CYS A 313 14.57 2.84 -9.32
C CYS A 313 13.31 3.67 -9.05
N GLU A 314 12.39 3.63 -10.02
CA GLU A 314 11.15 4.40 -10.05
C GLU A 314 9.96 3.61 -9.48
N HIS A 315 9.30 4.18 -8.47
CA HIS A 315 8.09 3.67 -7.85
C HIS A 315 6.92 4.61 -8.09
N VAL A 316 5.78 4.05 -8.48
CA VAL A 316 4.53 4.79 -8.44
C VAL A 316 4.04 4.86 -6.99
N VAL A 317 3.74 6.08 -6.54
CA VAL A 317 3.18 6.38 -5.22
C VAL A 317 1.77 6.91 -5.41
N VAL A 318 0.79 6.31 -4.74
CA VAL A 318 -0.61 6.72 -4.83
C VAL A 318 -1.14 7.00 -3.43
N ILE A 319 -1.63 8.21 -3.19
CA ILE A 319 -2.35 8.55 -1.96
C ILE A 319 -3.82 8.22 -2.22
N THR A 320 -4.34 7.18 -1.58
CA THR A 320 -5.71 6.69 -1.85
C THR A 320 -6.75 7.28 -0.91
N ASP A 321 -6.34 7.67 0.28
CA ASP A 321 -7.25 8.16 1.32
C ASP A 321 -6.56 9.21 2.19
N ILE A 322 -7.37 10.14 2.72
CA ILE A 322 -6.98 11.11 3.74
C ILE A 322 -8.15 11.29 4.71
N ARG A 323 -7.85 11.20 6.01
CA ARG A 323 -8.82 11.37 7.07
C ARG A 323 -8.19 11.98 8.30
N LEU A 324 -9.01 12.35 9.28
CA LEU A 324 -8.52 12.70 10.61
C LEU A 324 -8.26 11.44 11.44
N VAL A 325 -7.33 11.55 12.37
CA VAL A 325 -7.05 10.52 13.39
C VAL A 325 -8.30 10.24 14.22
N HIS A 326 -8.49 8.96 14.54
CA HIS A 326 -9.60 8.43 15.35
C HIS A 326 -9.03 7.72 16.58
N HIS A 327 -9.80 7.60 17.67
CA HIS A 327 -9.34 6.97 18.91
C HIS A 327 -8.94 5.48 18.76
N ASP A 328 -9.48 4.79 17.74
CA ASP A 328 -9.12 3.40 17.40
C ASP A 328 -7.81 3.27 16.60
N ASP A 329 -7.23 4.39 16.16
CA ASP A 329 -5.96 4.37 15.45
C ASP A 329 -4.78 4.04 16.36
N CYS A 330 -3.63 3.82 15.74
CA CYS A 330 -2.37 3.90 16.43
C CYS A 330 -2.14 5.36 16.88
N LEU A 331 -2.21 5.63 18.17
CA LEU A 331 -2.02 6.97 18.74
C LEU A 331 -0.56 7.24 19.13
N ASP A 332 0.31 6.24 18.97
CA ASP A 332 1.76 6.36 19.14
C ASP A 332 2.41 6.87 17.85
N ARG A 333 2.84 8.13 17.87
CA ARG A 333 3.50 8.81 16.76
C ARG A 333 4.81 8.14 16.34
N THR A 334 5.52 7.46 17.25
CA THR A 334 6.83 6.84 16.95
C THR A 334 6.75 5.65 16.00
N LEU A 335 5.55 5.09 15.82
CA LEU A 335 5.30 3.96 14.93
C LEU A 335 4.99 4.40 13.49
N TYR A 336 4.80 5.70 13.25
CA TYR A 336 4.59 6.25 11.93
C TYR A 336 5.93 6.57 11.25
N PRO A 337 6.09 6.42 9.92
CA PRO A 337 5.14 5.85 8.96
C PRO A 337 4.78 4.40 9.27
N LEU A 338 3.48 4.15 9.41
CA LEU A 338 2.98 2.88 9.91
C LEU A 338 2.72 1.94 8.73
N LEU A 339 3.49 0.87 8.62
CA LEU A 339 3.34 -0.14 7.58
C LEU A 339 2.13 -1.04 7.88
N THR A 340 1.05 -0.89 7.11
CA THR A 340 -0.18 -1.69 7.28
C THR A 340 -0.20 -2.91 6.36
N LYS A 341 0.37 -2.79 5.16
CA LYS A 341 0.40 -3.89 4.19
C LYS A 341 1.76 -3.99 3.52
N LYS A 342 2.26 -5.21 3.36
CA LYS A 342 3.45 -5.50 2.55
C LYS A 342 3.25 -6.80 1.78
N HIS A 343 3.62 -6.81 0.51
CA HIS A 343 3.58 -8.04 -0.28
C HIS A 343 4.65 -9.02 0.23
N TRP A 344 4.19 -10.23 0.58
CA TRP A 344 5.04 -11.31 1.08
C TRP A 344 5.95 -11.86 -0.02
N LEU A 345 7.26 -11.70 0.15
CA LEU A 345 8.24 -12.28 -0.76
C LEU A 345 8.70 -13.64 -0.24
N TRP A 346 8.64 -14.65 -1.11
CA TRP A 346 9.10 -15.98 -0.79
C TRP A 346 10.63 -16.00 -0.64
N THR A 347 11.08 -16.43 0.54
CA THR A 347 12.51 -16.61 0.83
C THR A 347 13.16 -17.57 -0.15
N ARG A 348 14.22 -17.11 -0.81
CA ARG A 348 15.07 -17.90 -1.68
C ARG A 348 16.04 -18.71 -0.86
N LYS A 349 15.82 -20.02 -0.84
CA LYS A 349 16.73 -20.98 -0.20
C LYS A 349 17.85 -21.38 -1.13
N CYS A 350 18.99 -21.73 -0.55
CA CYS A 350 20.13 -22.31 -1.24
C CYS A 350 19.71 -23.49 -2.11
N PHE A 351 20.20 -23.54 -3.34
CA PHE A 351 19.87 -24.59 -4.28
C PHE A 351 20.41 -25.96 -3.86
N VAL A 352 21.57 -26.01 -3.21
CA VAL A 352 22.23 -27.27 -2.81
C VAL A 352 21.55 -27.87 -1.59
N CYS A 353 21.55 -27.16 -0.45
CA CYS A 353 21.01 -27.72 0.79
C CYS A 353 19.48 -27.61 0.91
N LYS A 354 18.83 -26.69 0.19
CA LYS A 354 17.40 -26.37 0.31
C LYS A 354 16.93 -26.01 1.74
N MET A 355 17.86 -25.76 2.67
CA MET A 355 17.59 -25.48 4.07
C MET A 355 17.81 -24.00 4.41
N TYR A 356 19.02 -23.50 4.18
CA TYR A 356 19.40 -22.13 4.52
C TYR A 356 19.01 -21.12 3.45
N THR A 357 18.71 -19.89 3.86
CA THR A 357 18.50 -18.75 2.96
C THR A 357 19.76 -18.50 2.13
N ALA A 358 19.57 -18.17 0.86
CA ALA A 358 20.66 -17.83 -0.03
C ALA A 358 21.33 -16.52 0.42
N ARG A 359 22.66 -16.48 0.30
CA ARG A 359 23.51 -15.31 0.55
C ARG A 359 24.39 -14.95 -0.64
N TRP A 360 24.45 -15.83 -1.63
CA TRP A 360 25.24 -15.66 -2.84
C TRP A 360 24.38 -16.03 -4.04
N VAL A 361 24.53 -15.27 -5.12
CA VAL A 361 24.06 -15.63 -6.44
C VAL A 361 25.27 -15.74 -7.36
N THR A 362 25.33 -16.83 -8.13
CA THR A 362 26.38 -17.02 -9.13
C THR A 362 25.82 -16.92 -10.53
N ASN A 363 26.67 -16.44 -11.44
CA ASN A 363 26.39 -16.33 -12.87
C ASN A 363 27.50 -16.97 -13.68
N ASN A 364 27.16 -17.50 -14.87
CA ASN A 364 28.10 -18.21 -15.74
C ASN A 364 28.85 -19.33 -15.01
N ASP A 365 28.16 -20.01 -14.08
CA ASP A 365 28.75 -20.96 -13.16
C ASP A 365 28.65 -22.38 -13.70
N THR A 366 29.78 -22.97 -14.07
CA THR A 366 29.82 -24.32 -14.64
C THR A 366 29.52 -25.42 -13.63
N PHE A 367 29.59 -25.14 -12.32
CA PHE A 367 29.25 -26.09 -11.27
C PHE A 367 27.78 -26.02 -10.88
N ALA A 368 27.11 -24.91 -11.20
CA ALA A 368 25.70 -24.74 -10.91
C ALA A 368 24.80 -25.48 -11.90
N PRO A 369 23.65 -26.00 -11.42
CA PRO A 369 22.65 -26.64 -12.28
C PRO A 369 21.75 -25.64 -13.04
N GLU A 370 21.75 -24.37 -12.64
CA GLU A 370 20.95 -23.29 -13.22
C GLU A 370 21.80 -22.01 -13.30
N ASP A 371 21.45 -21.07 -14.16
CA ASP A 371 22.13 -19.77 -14.28
C ASP A 371 21.08 -18.65 -14.38
N PRO A 372 20.99 -17.73 -13.40
CA PRO A 372 21.77 -17.66 -12.16
C PRO A 372 21.37 -18.73 -11.12
N CYS A 373 22.30 -19.10 -10.23
CA CYS A 373 22.03 -20.04 -9.13
C CYS A 373 22.27 -19.41 -7.75
N PHE A 374 21.50 -19.84 -6.75
CA PHE A 374 21.51 -19.26 -5.40
C PHE A 374 22.10 -20.23 -4.37
N PHE A 375 23.04 -19.75 -3.55
CA PHE A 375 23.73 -20.56 -2.55
C PHE A 375 23.71 -19.90 -1.17
N CYS A 376 23.66 -20.71 -0.11
CA CYS A 376 24.03 -20.24 1.22
C CYS A 376 25.55 -20.17 1.31
N ASP A 377 26.06 -19.45 2.31
CA ASP A 377 27.50 -19.22 2.47
C ASP A 377 28.31 -20.53 2.51
N VAL A 378 27.85 -21.52 3.28
CA VAL A 378 28.54 -22.82 3.42
C VAL A 378 28.60 -23.57 2.09
N CYS A 379 27.45 -23.75 1.41
CA CYS A 379 27.42 -24.49 0.15
C CYS A 379 28.16 -23.75 -0.97
N PHE A 380 28.13 -22.41 -0.96
CA PHE A 380 28.90 -21.60 -1.89
C PHE A 380 30.40 -21.88 -1.73
N ARG A 381 30.93 -21.83 -0.50
CA ARG A 381 32.34 -22.10 -0.23
C ARG A 381 32.75 -23.52 -0.60
N MET A 382 31.97 -24.51 -0.18
CA MET A 382 32.27 -25.93 -0.42
C MET A 382 32.28 -26.32 -1.90
N LEU A 383 31.45 -25.70 -2.73
CA LEU A 383 31.34 -26.05 -4.15
C LEU A 383 32.39 -25.34 -5.00
N HIS A 384 32.76 -24.11 -4.64
CA HIS A 384 33.49 -23.21 -5.52
C HIS A 384 34.95 -22.94 -5.13
N TYR A 385 35.36 -23.29 -3.91
CA TYR A 385 36.70 -23.03 -3.41
C TYR A 385 37.32 -24.27 -2.77
N ASP A 386 38.65 -24.39 -2.87
CA ASP A 386 39.40 -25.42 -2.16
C ASP A 386 39.59 -25.07 -0.66
N SER A 387 40.27 -25.94 0.09
CA SER A 387 40.57 -25.72 1.51
C SER A 387 41.51 -24.55 1.79
N GLU A 388 42.23 -24.06 0.78
CA GLU A 388 43.13 -22.90 0.87
C GLU A 388 42.42 -21.60 0.46
N GLY A 389 41.17 -21.68 -0.01
CA GLY A 389 40.37 -20.54 -0.47
C GLY A 389 40.59 -20.18 -1.94
N ASN A 390 41.28 -21.03 -2.72
CA ASN A 390 41.46 -20.81 -4.15
C ASN A 390 40.19 -21.21 -4.92
N LYS A 391 39.86 -20.41 -5.92
CA LYS A 391 38.70 -20.61 -6.80
C LYS A 391 38.90 -21.86 -7.68
N LEU A 392 37.91 -22.75 -7.70
CA LEU A 392 37.98 -24.05 -8.40
C LEU A 392 37.54 -24.01 -9.87
N GLY A 393 36.96 -22.90 -10.35
CA GLY A 393 36.50 -22.76 -11.74
C GLY A 393 36.12 -21.34 -12.10
N GLU A 394 35.64 -21.13 -13.32
CA GLU A 394 35.21 -19.83 -13.82
C GLU A 394 33.73 -19.60 -13.52
N PHE A 395 33.43 -18.57 -12.74
CA PHE A 395 32.08 -18.12 -12.39
C PHE A 395 32.15 -16.68 -11.88
N LEU A 396 31.02 -15.98 -11.86
CA LEU A 396 30.87 -14.69 -11.18
C LEU A 396 30.02 -14.91 -9.93
N ALA A 397 30.34 -14.22 -8.85
CA ALA A 397 29.59 -14.33 -7.59
C ALA A 397 29.26 -12.96 -7.03
N TYR A 398 27.99 -12.79 -6.67
CA TYR A 398 27.44 -11.56 -6.13
C TYR A 398 26.77 -11.87 -4.79
N PRO A 399 26.99 -11.05 -3.75
CA PRO A 399 26.25 -11.17 -2.51
C PRO A 399 24.76 -10.97 -2.80
N TYR A 400 23.94 -11.80 -2.17
CA TYR A 400 22.50 -11.81 -2.32
C TYR A 400 21.84 -11.58 -0.97
N VAL A 401 20.96 -10.59 -0.93
CA VAL A 401 20.12 -10.30 0.23
C VAL A 401 18.70 -10.74 -0.12
N ASP A 402 18.20 -11.73 0.61
CA ASP A 402 16.86 -12.25 0.38
C ASP A 402 15.79 -11.23 0.79
N PRO A 403 14.93 -10.78 -0.14
CA PRO A 403 13.89 -9.80 0.18
C PRO A 403 12.88 -10.28 1.23
N GLY A 404 12.68 -11.59 1.34
CA GLY A 404 11.79 -12.19 2.33
C GLY A 404 12.32 -12.10 3.77
N THR A 405 13.59 -11.77 3.97
CA THR A 405 14.17 -11.48 5.29
C THR A 405 13.52 -10.26 5.95
N PHE A 406 12.98 -9.35 5.14
CA PHE A 406 12.37 -8.11 5.61
C PHE A 406 10.84 -8.16 5.54
N ASN A 407 10.22 -9.34 5.38
CA ASN A 407 8.76 -9.46 5.35
C ASN A 407 8.12 -8.91 6.62
#